data_AF-A0A497MH62-F1
#
_entry.id   AF-A0A497MH62-F1
#
_cell.length_a   1.000
_cell.length_b   1.000
_cell.length_c   1.000
_cell.angle_alpha   90.00
_cell.angle_beta   90.00
_cell.angle_gamma   90.00
#
_symmetry.space_group_name_H-M   'P 1'
#
loop_
_entity.id
_entity.type
_entity.pdbx_description
1 polymer ?
#
loop_
_entity_poly.entity_id
_entity_poly.type
_entity_poly.pdbx_seq_one_letter_code
_entity_poly.pdbx_strand_id
1 'polypeptide(L)'
;MVVSPVRISGLTDADVRRLIARGLDLEEIRGSVARIIADVRSRGDEALLEYTRLYDKVELDRSRLKITREEMDDAYDSLDRKTREALETVHENVKTVCAKL
;
A
#
# COMPACT_ATOMS: atom_id res chain seq x y z
N MET A 1 -9.09 -9.11 19.84
CA MET A 1 -7.89 -9.89 19.43
C MET A 1 -7.14 -10.27 20.69
N VAL A 2 -7.22 -11.53 21.13
CA VAL A 2 -6.52 -12.02 22.33
C VAL A 2 -5.20 -12.60 21.88
N VAL A 3 -4.09 -12.06 22.38
CA VAL A 3 -2.75 -12.61 22.11
C VAL A 3 -2.39 -13.54 23.26
N SER A 4 -2.15 -14.80 22.97
CA SER A 4 -1.74 -15.80 23.97
C SER A 4 -0.22 -15.98 23.94
N PRO A 5 0.50 -15.72 25.05
CA PRO A 5 1.93 -15.92 25.10
C PRO A 5 2.27 -17.41 25.01
N VAL A 6 3.32 -17.75 24.27
CA VAL A 6 3.79 -19.13 24.09
C VAL A 6 5.26 -19.22 24.46
N ARG A 7 5.65 -20.24 25.23
CA ARG A 7 7.08 -20.48 25.55
C ARG A 7 7.74 -21.24 24.40
N ILE A 8 8.74 -20.63 23.78
CA ILE A 8 9.49 -21.21 22.66
C ILE A 8 10.11 -22.56 23.03
N SER A 9 10.62 -22.70 24.27
CA SER A 9 11.25 -23.93 24.75
C SER A 9 10.30 -25.14 24.86
N GLY A 10 8.98 -24.91 24.81
CA GLY A 10 7.97 -25.96 24.87
C GLY A 10 7.31 -26.26 23.52
N LEU A 11 7.82 -25.68 22.43
CA LEU A 11 7.23 -25.85 21.11
C LEU A 11 7.79 -27.08 20.40
N THR A 12 6.91 -27.77 19.68
CA THR A 12 7.33 -28.74 18.67
C THR A 12 7.72 -28.03 17.37
N ASP A 13 8.47 -28.70 16.50
CA ASP A 13 8.74 -28.18 15.15
C ASP A 13 7.47 -27.88 14.36
N ALA A 14 6.38 -28.63 14.62
CA ALA A 14 5.08 -28.37 14.00
C ALA A 14 4.46 -27.07 14.51
N ASP A 15 4.59 -26.76 15.81
CA ASP A 15 4.13 -25.49 16.38
C ASP A 15 4.94 -24.31 15.84
N VAL A 16 6.25 -24.46 15.75
CA VAL A 16 7.12 -23.44 15.15
C VAL A 16 6.71 -23.20 13.71
N ARG A 17 6.55 -24.25 12.89
CA ARG A 17 6.08 -24.14 11.50
C ARG A 17 4.73 -23.43 11.40
N ARG A 18 3.78 -23.73 12.28
CA ARG A 18 2.46 -23.07 12.30
C ARG A 18 2.56 -21.59 12.68
N LEU A 19 3.41 -21.24 13.65
CA LEU A 19 3.58 -19.86 14.11
C LEU A 19 4.33 -18.98 13.11
N ILE A 20 5.25 -19.55 12.33
CA ILE A 20 5.96 -18.83 11.26
C ILE A 20 5.20 -18.84 9.93
N ALA A 21 4.23 -19.76 9.76
CA ALA A 21 3.39 -19.80 8.58
C ALA A 21 2.54 -18.52 8.51
N ARG A 22 2.75 -17.73 7.45
CA ARG A 22 1.89 -16.60 7.14
C ARG A 22 0.63 -17.13 6.49
N GLY A 23 -0.50 -17.07 7.21
CA GLY A 23 -1.82 -17.46 6.71
C GLY A 23 -2.36 -16.45 5.69
N LEU A 24 -1.81 -16.45 4.48
CA LEU A 24 -2.37 -15.70 3.36
C LEU A 24 -3.01 -16.70 2.41
N ASP A 25 -4.34 -16.67 2.33
CA ASP A 25 -5.08 -17.38 1.28
C ASP A 25 -4.97 -16.57 -0.02
N LEU A 26 -3.84 -16.77 -0.72
CA LEU A 26 -3.54 -16.05 -1.95
C LEU A 26 -4.41 -16.54 -3.12
N GLU A 27 -4.94 -17.76 -3.05
CA GLU A 27 -5.71 -18.35 -4.14
C GLU A 27 -7.10 -17.71 -4.25
N GLU A 28 -7.76 -17.42 -3.13
CA GLU A 28 -9.06 -16.71 -3.13
C GLU A 28 -8.95 -15.29 -3.75
N ILE A 29 -7.82 -14.61 -3.54
CA ILE A 29 -7.61 -13.23 -4.00
C ILE A 29 -7.17 -13.21 -5.48
N ARG A 30 -6.50 -14.27 -5.94
CA ARG A 30 -5.86 -14.34 -7.26
C ARG A 30 -6.80 -14.05 -8.41
N GLY A 31 -8.00 -14.63 -8.38
CA GLY A 31 -9.00 -14.45 -9.43
C GLY A 31 -9.51 -13.00 -9.54
N SER A 32 -9.68 -12.32 -8.41
CA SER A 32 -10.11 -10.92 -8.40
C SER A 32 -9.02 -9.99 -8.91
N VAL A 33 -7.77 -10.18 -8.50
CA VAL A 33 -6.63 -9.40 -9.00
C VAL A 33 -6.42 -9.62 -10.50
N ALA A 34 -6.51 -10.86 -10.98
CA ALA A 34 -6.37 -11.17 -12.41
C ALA A 34 -7.42 -10.45 -13.27
N ARG A 35 -8.66 -10.34 -12.77
CA ARG A 35 -9.72 -9.59 -13.45
C ARG A 35 -9.41 -8.10 -13.52
N ILE A 36 -9.02 -7.47 -12.41
CA ILE A 36 -8.64 -6.05 -12.38
C ILE A 36 -7.52 -5.77 -13.39
N ILE A 37 -6.49 -6.62 -13.42
CA ILE A 37 -5.38 -6.46 -14.38
C ILE A 37 -5.86 -6.59 -15.83
N ALA A 38 -6.72 -7.57 -16.14
CA ALA A 38 -7.26 -7.76 -17.49
C ALA A 38 -8.12 -6.57 -17.93
N ASP A 39 -8.93 -6.03 -17.03
CA ASP A 39 -9.78 -4.87 -17.27
C ASP A 39 -8.94 -3.61 -17.54
N VAL A 40 -7.93 -3.34 -16.71
CA VAL A 40 -7.04 -2.18 -16.90
C VAL A 40 -6.25 -2.31 -18.21
N ARG A 41 -5.82 -3.52 -18.59
CA ARG A 41 -5.14 -3.74 -19.89
C ARG A 41 -6.03 -3.52 -21.10
N SER A 42 -7.32 -3.85 -20.99
CA SER A 42 -8.26 -3.76 -22.11
C SER A 42 -8.96 -2.41 -22.22
N ARG A 43 -9.29 -1.79 -21.09
CA ARG A 43 -10.09 -0.54 -20.99
C ARG A 43 -9.32 0.67 -20.48
N GLY A 44 -8.09 0.48 -19.98
CA GLY A 44 -7.23 1.57 -19.51
C GLY A 44 -7.87 2.39 -18.40
N ASP A 45 -7.83 3.72 -18.55
CA ASP A 45 -8.33 4.70 -17.58
C ASP A 45 -9.81 4.51 -17.20
N GLU A 46 -10.63 3.97 -18.10
CA GLU A 46 -12.03 3.69 -17.77
C GLU A 46 -12.15 2.66 -16.64
N ALA A 47 -11.36 1.59 -16.69
CA ALA A 47 -11.32 0.61 -15.61
C ALA A 47 -10.73 1.22 -14.32
N LEU A 48 -9.73 2.10 -14.43
CA LEU A 48 -9.17 2.79 -13.27
C LEU A 48 -10.24 3.63 -12.55
N LEU A 49 -11.00 4.44 -13.29
CA LEU A 49 -12.07 5.26 -12.73
C LEU A 49 -13.19 4.43 -12.11
N GLU A 50 -13.57 3.33 -12.75
CA GLU A 50 -14.56 2.39 -12.20
C GLU A 50 -14.10 1.78 -10.87
N TYR A 51 -12.84 1.32 -10.81
CA TYR A 51 -12.30 0.70 -9.60
C TYR A 51 -12.05 1.72 -8.47
N THR A 52 -11.62 2.95 -8.79
CA THR A 52 -11.52 4.04 -7.80
C THR A 52 -12.90 4.36 -7.21
N ARG A 53 -13.94 4.44 -8.05
CA ARG A 53 -15.31 4.62 -7.56
C ARG A 53 -15.77 3.45 -6.69
N LEU A 54 -15.46 2.22 -7.09
CA LEU A 54 -15.90 1.02 -6.39
C LEU A 54 -15.22 0.85 -5.02
N TYR A 55 -13.90 1.02 -4.95
CA TYR A 55 -13.12 0.73 -3.75
C TYR A 55 -12.90 1.95 -2.86
N ASP A 56 -12.55 3.10 -3.44
CA ASP A 56 -12.22 4.31 -2.69
C ASP A 56 -13.46 5.20 -2.45
N LYS A 57 -14.58 4.90 -3.15
CA LYS A 57 -15.82 5.69 -3.12
C LYS A 57 -15.63 7.14 -3.56
N VAL A 58 -14.66 7.36 -4.45
CA VAL A 58 -14.36 8.67 -5.04
C VAL A 58 -14.77 8.68 -6.51
N GLU A 59 -15.53 9.70 -6.91
CA GLU A 59 -15.80 9.99 -8.32
C GLU A 59 -14.68 10.85 -8.88
N LEU A 60 -13.96 10.36 -9.89
CA LEU A 60 -12.92 11.10 -10.60
C LEU A 60 -13.27 11.16 -12.09
N ASP A 61 -12.74 12.17 -12.75
CA ASP A 61 -12.67 12.22 -14.21
C ASP A 61 -11.25 11.91 -14.68
N ARG A 62 -11.09 11.63 -15.99
CA ARG A 62 -9.78 11.27 -16.57
C ARG A 62 -8.71 12.35 -16.39
N SER A 63 -9.09 13.63 -16.36
CA SER A 63 -8.13 14.73 -16.20
C SER A 63 -7.49 14.76 -14.81
N ARG A 64 -8.15 14.15 -13.82
CA ARG A 64 -7.70 14.09 -12.42
C ARG A 64 -6.93 12.82 -12.05
N LEU A 65 -6.70 11.92 -13.01
CA LEU A 65 -5.84 10.74 -12.78
C LEU A 65 -4.37 11.14 -12.58
N LYS A 66 -3.96 12.28 -13.13
CA LYS A 66 -2.62 12.83 -12.95
C LYS A 66 -2.70 14.09 -12.10
N ILE A 67 -1.97 14.08 -10.99
CA ILE A 67 -1.82 15.25 -10.11
C ILE A 67 -1.01 16.34 -10.83
N THR A 68 -1.47 17.59 -10.78
CA THR A 68 -0.75 18.71 -11.40
C THR A 68 0.42 19.18 -10.55
N ARG A 69 1.29 20.02 -11.14
CA ARG A 69 2.39 20.63 -10.40
C ARG A 69 1.85 21.57 -9.33
N GLU A 70 0.82 22.35 -9.66
CA GLU A 70 0.19 23.27 -8.72
C GLU A 70 -0.42 22.52 -7.53
N GLU A 71 -1.15 21.43 -7.76
CA GLU A 71 -1.72 20.63 -6.66
C GLU A 71 -0.64 20.04 -5.73
N MET A 72 0.53 19.69 -6.28
CA MET A 72 1.67 19.22 -5.49
C MET A 72 2.27 20.34 -4.63
N ASP A 73 2.49 21.51 -5.24
CA ASP A 73 3.09 22.66 -4.56
C ASP A 73 2.14 23.19 -3.47
N ASP A 74 0.84 23.30 -3.76
CA ASP A 74 -0.20 23.68 -2.79
C ASP A 74 -0.28 22.71 -1.61
N ALA A 75 -0.25 21.40 -1.88
CA ALA A 75 -0.24 20.37 -0.83
C ALA A 75 1.00 20.48 0.04
N TYR A 76 2.17 20.72 -0.56
CA TYR A 76 3.43 20.89 0.17
C TYR A 76 3.42 22.15 1.06
N ASP A 77 2.92 23.26 0.53
CA ASP A 77 2.84 24.53 1.26
C ASP A 77 1.77 24.52 2.36
N SER A 78 0.76 23.64 2.25
CA SER A 78 -0.26 23.44 3.28
C SER A 78 0.25 22.72 4.54
N LEU A 79 1.43 22.11 4.49
CA LEU A 79 2.00 21.37 5.61
C LEU A 79 2.48 22.31 6.71
N ASP A 80 2.18 21.97 7.96
CA ASP A 80 2.82 22.64 9.08
C ASP A 80 4.32 22.31 9.14
N ARG A 81 5.10 23.24 9.68
CA ARG A 81 6.57 23.15 9.74
C ARG A 81 7.05 21.83 10.37
N LYS A 82 6.39 21.37 11.44
CA LYS A 82 6.83 20.17 12.15
C LYS A 82 6.62 18.91 11.31
N THR A 83 5.48 18.82 10.62
CA THR A 83 5.21 17.72 9.70
C THR A 83 6.19 17.72 8.53
N ARG A 84 6.48 18.89 7.96
CA ARG A 84 7.45 19.04 6.87
C ARG A 84 8.86 18.59 7.27
N GLU A 85 9.38 19.08 8.39
CA GLU A 85 10.71 18.70 8.91
C GLU A 85 10.82 17.17 9.16
N ALA A 86 9.74 16.55 9.64
CA ALA A 86 9.69 15.10 9.86
C ALA A 86 9.77 14.32 8.53
N LEU A 87 9.02 14.73 7.51
CA LEU A 87 9.04 14.09 6.19
C LEU A 87 10.40 14.27 5.48
N GLU A 88 11.01 15.44 5.58
CA GLU A 88 12.36 15.72 5.05
C GLU A 88 13.41 14.83 5.73
N THR A 89 13.33 14.65 7.05
CA THR A 89 14.21 13.74 7.78
C THR A 89 14.05 12.30 7.32
N VAL A 90 12.81 11.82 7.13
CA VAL A 90 12.54 10.47 6.61
C VAL A 90 13.11 10.31 5.20
N HIS A 91 12.93 11.32 4.34
CA HIS A 91 13.47 11.31 2.98
C HIS A 91 14.99 11.12 2.97
N GLU A 92 15.72 11.92 3.76
CA GLU A 92 17.19 11.83 3.83
C GLU A 92 17.67 10.50 4.40
N ASN A 93 16.97 9.96 5.40
CA ASN A 93 17.29 8.65 5.96
C ASN A 93 17.11 7.53 4.93
N VAL A 94 15.97 7.50 4.23
CA VAL A 94 15.69 6.50 3.19
C VAL A 94 16.70 6.60 2.06
N LYS A 95 16.95 7.82 1.55
CA LYS A 95 17.95 8.07 0.50
C LYS A 95 19.34 7.59 0.91
N THR A 96 19.76 7.89 2.14
CA THR A 96 21.06 7.50 2.66
C THR A 96 21.21 5.97 2.78
N VAL A 97 20.19 5.29 3.27
CA VAL A 97 20.23 3.83 3.44
C VAL A 97 20.16 3.12 2.08
N CYS A 98 19.25 3.52 1.20
CA CYS A 98 19.10 2.90 -0.11
C CYS A 98 20.30 3.14 -1.04
N ALA A 99 21.00 4.28 -0.93
CA ALA A 99 22.21 4.55 -1.72
C ALA A 99 23.45 3.76 -1.25
N LYS A 100 23.40 3.12 -0.09
CA LYS A 100 24.48 2.30 0.48
C LYS A 100 24.31 0.81 0.22
N LEU A 101 23.18 0.41 -0.38
CA LEU A 101 22.87 -0.94 -0.83
C LEU A 101 23.23 -1.09 -2.31
#